data_AF-A0A7L3LVG6-F1
#
_entry.id   AF-A0A7L3LVG6-F1
#
_cell.length_a   1.000
_cell.length_b   1.000
_cell.length_c   1.000
_cell.angle_alpha   90.00
_cell.angle_beta   90.00
_cell.angle_gamma   90.00
#
_symmetry.space_group_name_H-M   'P 1'
#
loop_
_entity.id
_entity.type
_entity.pdbx_description
1 polymer ?
#
loop_
_entity_poly.entity_id
_entity_poly.type
_entity_poly.pdbx_seq_one_letter_code
_entity_poly.pdbx_strand_id
1 'polypeptide(L)'
;SLPAPSLAVFQRWFLYPPDVTPHFHPNETTLAWLQRSYPSLPPALHPLECTLRPGEVLYFPDRWWHATLNLDTSVFISTFLG
;
A
#
# COMPACT_ATOMS: atom_id res chain seq x y z
N SER A 1 10.59 21.23 27.06
CA SER A 1 10.35 21.24 25.61
C SER A 1 9.83 19.88 25.21
N LEU A 2 8.60 19.77 24.74
CA LEU A 2 8.09 18.53 24.15
C LEU A 2 8.86 18.28 22.85
N PRO A 3 9.30 17.05 22.53
CA PRO A 3 9.92 16.78 21.25
C PRO A 3 8.91 17.11 20.14
N ALA A 4 9.37 17.77 19.08
CA ALA A 4 8.57 17.97 17.87
C ALA A 4 8.01 16.60 17.45
N PRO A 5 6.71 16.50 17.08
CA PRO A 5 6.17 15.24 16.61
C PRO A 5 7.04 14.80 15.45
N SER A 6 7.65 13.62 15.57
CA SER A 6 8.28 12.96 14.44
C SER A 6 7.16 12.66 13.46
N LEU A 7 6.86 13.60 12.57
CA LEU A 7 6.05 13.44 11.35
C LEU A 7 6.83 12.50 10.44
N ALA A 8 6.98 11.26 10.87
CA ALA A 8 7.43 10.21 10.01
C ALA A 8 6.22 9.90 9.12
N VAL A 9 6.25 10.50 7.94
CA VAL A 9 5.20 10.33 6.94
C VAL A 9 5.32 8.90 6.40
N PHE A 10 4.25 8.12 6.52
CA PHE A 10 4.25 6.72 6.14
C PHE A 10 3.18 6.41 5.10
N GLN A 11 3.56 5.61 4.11
CA GLN A 11 2.62 5.04 3.15
C GLN A 11 2.70 3.52 3.19
N ARG A 12 1.57 2.87 3.46
CA ARG A 12 1.47 1.41 3.38
C ARG A 12 1.12 0.99 1.96
N TRP A 13 1.82 -0.02 1.48
CA TRP A 13 1.65 -0.61 0.16
C TRP A 13 1.22 -2.06 0.28
N PHE A 14 0.33 -2.46 -0.61
CA PHE A 14 -0.15 -3.83 -0.80
C PHE A 14 0.11 -4.21 -2.26
N LEU A 15 0.76 -5.34 -2.49
CA LEU A 15 1.25 -5.75 -3.80
C LEU A 15 0.86 -7.20 -4.09
N TYR A 16 0.41 -7.46 -5.32
CA TYR A 16 0.28 -8.82 -5.86
C TYR A 16 1.00 -8.93 -7.20
N PRO A 17 1.62 -10.09 -7.48
CA PRO A 17 2.19 -10.35 -8.79
C PRO A 17 1.09 -10.41 -9.87
N PRO A 18 1.41 -10.22 -11.16
CA PRO A 18 0.42 -10.04 -12.22
C PRO A 18 -0.53 -11.23 -12.41
N ASP A 19 -0.07 -12.44 -12.09
CA ASP A 19 -0.78 -13.71 -12.22
C ASP A 19 -1.75 -13.99 -11.06
N VAL A 20 -1.68 -13.21 -9.99
CA VAL A 20 -2.57 -13.33 -8.83
C VAL A 20 -3.54 -12.17 -8.80
N THR A 21 -4.79 -12.43 -9.19
CA THR A 21 -5.84 -11.41 -9.15
C THR A 21 -6.28 -11.19 -7.70
N PRO A 22 -6.14 -9.97 -7.14
CA PRO A 22 -6.57 -9.69 -5.78
C PRO A 22 -8.10 -9.73 -5.65
N HIS A 23 -8.58 -10.10 -4.46
CA HIS A 23 -9.99 -9.99 -4.13
C HIS A 23 -10.30 -8.58 -3.63
N PHE A 24 -10.94 -7.75 -4.46
CA PHE A 24 -11.39 -6.41 -4.12
C PHE A 24 -12.67 -6.05 -4.86
N HIS A 25 -13.41 -5.06 -4.34
CA HIS A 25 -14.53 -4.47 -5.04
C HIS A 25 -14.07 -3.16 -5.72
N PRO A 26 -14.31 -2.94 -7.02
CA PRO A 26 -13.74 -1.80 -7.76
C PRO A 26 -14.22 -0.43 -7.26
N ASN A 27 -15.39 -0.40 -6.63
CA ASN A 27 -15.97 0.82 -6.04
C ASN A 27 -15.60 1.02 -4.55
N GLU A 28 -14.69 0.22 -4.02
CA GLU A 28 -14.27 0.29 -2.62
C GLU A 28 -12.92 0.97 -2.49
N THR A 29 -12.76 1.82 -1.46
CA THR A 29 -11.48 2.46 -1.15
C THR A 29 -10.54 1.46 -0.48
N THR A 30 -9.22 1.67 -0.59
CA THR A 30 -8.22 0.82 0.10
C THR A 30 -8.49 0.68 1.60
N LEU A 31 -8.90 1.77 2.27
CA LEU A 31 -9.22 1.75 3.70
C LEU A 31 -10.41 0.83 4.00
N ALA A 32 -11.47 0.96 3.21
CA ALA A 32 -12.67 0.16 3.43
C ALA A 32 -12.41 -1.33 3.14
N TRP A 33 -11.65 -1.63 2.08
CA TRP A 33 -11.20 -3.00 1.78
C TRP A 33 -10.35 -3.57 2.92
N LEU A 34 -9.42 -2.77 3.46
CA LEU A 34 -8.56 -3.16 4.58
C LEU A 34 -9.37 -3.47 5.85
N GLN A 35 -10.47 -2.75 6.07
CA GLN A 35 -11.32 -2.96 7.24
C GLN A 35 -12.30 -4.12 7.08
N ARG A 36 -12.85 -4.33 5.88
CA ARG A 36 -13.99 -5.23 5.65
C ARG A 36 -13.62 -6.56 5.01
N SER A 37 -12.61 -6.58 4.13
CA SER A 37 -12.25 -7.77 3.33
C SER A 37 -10.91 -8.35 3.73
N TYR A 38 -9.90 -7.51 3.93
CA TYR A 38 -8.56 -7.98 4.27
C TYR A 38 -8.50 -8.93 5.50
N PRO A 39 -9.23 -8.68 6.62
CA PRO A 39 -9.17 -9.55 7.79
C PRO A 39 -9.73 -10.96 7.57
N SER A 40 -10.57 -11.15 6.54
CA SER A 40 -11.15 -12.45 6.19
C SER A 40 -10.38 -13.17 5.08
N LEU A 41 -9.32 -12.56 4.54
CA LEU A 41 -8.50 -13.23 3.52
C LEU A 41 -7.73 -14.41 4.14
N PRO A 42 -7.71 -15.57 3.47
CA PRO A 42 -6.85 -16.67 3.87
C PRO A 42 -5.37 -16.26 3.70
N PRO A 43 -4.44 -16.79 4.53
CA PRO A 43 -3.03 -16.40 4.49
C PRO A 43 -2.37 -16.52 3.11
N ALA A 44 -2.76 -17.51 2.32
CA ALA A 44 -2.24 -17.71 0.96
C ALA A 44 -2.63 -16.60 -0.03
N LEU A 45 -3.64 -15.80 0.30
CA LEU A 45 -4.09 -14.65 -0.49
C LEU A 45 -3.68 -13.33 0.13
N HIS A 46 -2.81 -13.32 1.15
CA HIS A 46 -2.30 -12.08 1.71
C HIS A 46 -1.36 -11.40 0.69
N PRO A 47 -1.47 -10.07 0.53
CA PRO A 47 -0.56 -9.31 -0.32
C PRO A 47 0.86 -9.34 0.23
N LEU A 48 1.83 -9.01 -0.63
CA LEU A 48 3.11 -8.50 -0.18
C LEU A 48 2.93 -7.09 0.37
N GLU A 49 3.52 -6.82 1.53
CA GLU A 49 3.29 -5.57 2.25
C GLU A 49 4.59 -4.89 2.64
N CYS A 50 4.59 -3.57 2.49
CA CYS A 50 5.64 -2.74 3.05
C CYS A 50 5.08 -1.37 3.44
N THR A 51 5.80 -0.70 4.33
CA THR A 51 5.52 0.69 4.69
C THR A 51 6.72 1.53 4.31
N LEU A 52 6.52 2.49 3.41
CA LEU A 52 7.55 3.42 3.01
C LEU A 52 7.65 4.58 3.98
N ARG A 53 8.88 4.89 4.37
CA ARG A 53 9.26 6.07 5.15
C ARG A 53 9.76 7.21 4.25
N PRO A 54 9.91 8.44 4.76
CA PRO A 54 10.44 9.54 3.98
C PRO A 54 11.83 9.22 3.44
N GLY A 55 12.01 9.37 2.12
CA GLY A 55 13.27 9.08 1.42
C GLY A 55 13.47 7.62 1.00
N GLU A 56 12.58 6.70 1.38
CA GLU A 56 12.59 5.33 0.86
C GLU A 56 11.95 5.26 -0.53
N VAL A 57 12.41 4.30 -1.34
CA VAL A 57 11.93 4.08 -2.70
C VAL A 57 11.48 2.63 -2.84
N LEU A 58 10.32 2.44 -3.46
CA LEU A 58 9.80 1.13 -3.84
C LEU A 58 9.87 0.98 -5.36
N TYR A 59 10.36 -0.16 -5.82
CA TYR A 59 10.29 -0.58 -7.22
C TYR A 59 9.58 -1.93 -7.31
N PHE A 60 8.68 -2.06 -8.26
CA PHE A 60 8.10 -3.33 -8.69
C PHE A 60 7.96 -3.36 -10.23
N PRO A 61 8.06 -4.53 -10.87
CA PRO A 61 7.94 -4.67 -12.33
C PRO A 61 6.58 -4.27 -12.90
N ASP A 62 6.48 -4.27 -14.23
CA ASP A 62 5.23 -3.97 -14.93
C ASP A 62 4.10 -4.92 -14.55
N ARG A 63 2.85 -4.42 -14.66
CA ARG A 63 1.60 -5.17 -14.49
C ARG A 63 1.31 -5.70 -13.07
N TRP A 64 2.11 -5.34 -12.07
CA TRP A 64 1.79 -5.67 -10.68
C TRP A 64 0.55 -4.93 -10.19
N TRP A 65 -0.33 -5.68 -9.52
CA TRP A 65 -1.46 -5.09 -8.80
C TRP A 65 -0.93 -4.38 -7.57
N HIS A 66 -1.43 -3.18 -7.31
CA HIS A 66 -1.01 -2.42 -6.14
C HIS A 66 -2.16 -1.58 -5.57
N ALA A 67 -2.17 -1.45 -4.25
CA ALA A 67 -3.00 -0.49 -3.52
C ALA A 67 -2.15 0.23 -2.49
N THR A 68 -2.43 1.52 -2.28
CA THR A 68 -1.73 2.36 -1.30
C THR A 68 -2.70 2.86 -0.23
N LEU A 69 -2.22 2.98 1.00
CA LEU A 69 -2.92 3.64 2.10
C LEU A 69 -1.98 4.62 2.79
N ASN A 70 -2.34 5.90 2.77
CA ASN A 70 -1.64 6.94 3.51
C ASN A 70 -1.96 6.77 5.00
N LEU A 71 -0.93 6.59 5.83
CA LEU A 71 -1.09 6.44 7.28
C LEU A 71 -1.02 7.78 8.02
N ASP A 72 -0.48 8.80 7.36
CA ASP A 72 -0.43 10.19 7.79
C ASP A 72 -0.51 11.11 6.56
N THR A 73 -0.55 12.43 6.78
CA THR A 73 -0.48 13.45 5.75
C THR A 73 0.81 13.27 4.95
N SER A 74 0.67 12.81 3.71
CA SER A 74 1.78 12.33 2.88
C SER A 74 1.64 12.79 1.44
N VAL A 75 2.79 12.96 0.78
CA VAL A 75 2.88 13.14 -0.66
C VAL A 75 3.83 12.07 -1.19
N PHE A 76 3.44 11.38 -2.24
CA PHE A 76 4.28 10.44 -2.96
C PHE A 76 4.21 10.74 -4.46
N ILE A 77 5.27 10.37 -5.18
CA ILE A 77 5.35 10.50 -6.63
C ILE A 77 5.68 9.11 -7.19
N SER A 78 4.94 8.68 -8.19
CA SER A 78 5.24 7.47 -8.96
C SER A 78 5.67 7.87 -10.37
N THR A 79 6.63 7.14 -10.92
CA THR A 79 7.08 7.27 -12.31
C THR A 79 7.16 5.89 -12.94
N PHE A 80 6.91 5.82 -14.25
CA PHE A 80 6.97 4.60 -15.02
C PHE A 80 8.21 4.67 -15.93
N LEU A 81 9.10 3.70 -15.77
CA LEU A 81 10.28 3.57 -16.62
C LEU A 81 9.86 2.73 -17.84
N GLY A 82 9.88 3.34 -19.02
CA GLY A 82 9.52 2.72 -20.30
C GLY A 82 10.66 1.96 -20.95
#